data_AF-A0A3P6UXL2-F1
#
_entry.id   AF-A0A3P6UXL2-F1
#
_cell.length_a   1.000
_cell.length_b   1.000
_cell.length_c   1.000
_cell.angle_alpha   90.00
_cell.angle_beta   90.00
_cell.angle_gamma   90.00
#
_symmetry.space_group_name_H-M   'P 1'
#
loop_
_entity.id
_entity.type
_entity.pdbx_description
1 polymer ?
#
loop_
_entity_poly.entity_id
_entity_poly.type
_entity_poly.pdbx_seq_one_letter_code
_entity_poly.pdbx_strand_id
1 'polypeptide(L)'
;MAGGLFAANREYFFEVGGYDEEMDIWGGENLEISFRVWMCGGSIELIPCSHVGHIYRSGHPYDMTGELQCLYLTDNDVHGTNSKRLAEVWMDDYKRLFYVHRMGLKDLDVGDLTERKKLRERLQCKSFKWFLDNVIPQKFIPDENVYAYGHVKGENGLCLDTLQRLENK
;
A
#
# COMPACT_ATOMS: atom_id res chain seq x y z
N MET A 1 4.89 -0.84 -8.83
CA MET A 1 4.66 -0.10 -10.09
C MET A 1 3.62 1.00 -9.88
N ALA A 2 3.44 1.91 -10.85
CA ALA A 2 2.41 2.96 -10.76
C ALA A 2 0.98 2.40 -10.86
N GLY A 3 0.76 1.28 -11.58
CA GLY A 3 -0.49 0.51 -11.59
C GLY A 3 -1.37 0.71 -12.82
N GLY A 4 -1.44 1.94 -13.37
CA GLY A 4 -2.32 2.23 -14.51
C GLY A 4 -1.80 1.76 -15.88
N LEU A 5 -0.50 1.49 -16.01
CA LEU A 5 0.14 1.13 -17.28
C LEU A 5 1.17 0.02 -17.04
N PHE A 6 0.85 -1.19 -17.49
CA PHE A 6 1.76 -2.32 -17.52
C PHE A 6 1.27 -3.33 -18.57
N ALA A 7 2.14 -4.26 -18.96
CA ALA A 7 1.79 -5.42 -19.76
C ALA A 7 2.11 -6.69 -18.97
N ALA A 8 1.25 -7.69 -19.06
CA ALA A 8 1.46 -8.99 -18.42
C ALA A 8 0.96 -10.10 -19.36
N ASN A 9 1.59 -11.28 -19.27
CA ASN A 9 0.98 -12.47 -19.85
C ASN A 9 -0.36 -12.72 -19.16
N ARG A 10 -1.40 -13.01 -19.95
CA ARG A 10 -2.78 -13.15 -19.46
C ARG A 10 -2.90 -14.34 -18.51
N GLU A 11 -2.34 -15.49 -18.87
CA GLU A 11 -2.40 -16.70 -18.07
C GLU A 11 -1.70 -16.47 -16.72
N TYR A 12 -0.51 -15.87 -16.73
CA TYR A 12 0.23 -15.49 -15.52
C TYR A 12 -0.57 -14.52 -14.64
N PHE A 13 -1.20 -13.48 -15.22
CA PHE A 13 -1.99 -12.51 -14.46
C PHE A 13 -3.11 -13.18 -13.63
N PHE A 14 -3.79 -14.17 -14.21
CA PHE A 14 -4.83 -14.92 -13.50
C PHE A 14 -4.25 -16.01 -12.59
N GLU A 15 -3.12 -16.62 -12.95
CA GLU A 15 -2.41 -17.59 -12.10
C GLU A 15 -1.97 -16.96 -10.77
N VAL A 16 -1.44 -15.73 -10.82
CA VAL A 16 -1.09 -14.98 -9.60
C VAL A 16 -2.32 -14.38 -8.91
N GLY A 17 -3.53 -14.59 -9.41
CA GLY A 17 -4.79 -14.27 -8.72
C GLY A 17 -5.46 -12.95 -9.09
N GLY A 18 -5.17 -12.36 -10.25
CA GLY A 18 -5.89 -11.20 -10.77
C GLY A 18 -5.77 -9.96 -9.87
N TYR A 19 -6.83 -9.14 -9.78
CA TYR A 19 -6.96 -8.13 -8.71
C TYR A 19 -7.76 -8.70 -7.54
N ASP A 20 -7.66 -8.05 -6.37
CA ASP A 20 -8.60 -8.28 -5.28
C ASP A 20 -9.96 -7.66 -5.67
N GLU A 21 -10.95 -8.50 -5.96
CA GLU A 21 -12.25 -8.08 -6.48
C GLU A 21 -13.07 -7.25 -5.49
N GLU A 22 -12.71 -7.30 -4.21
CA GLU A 22 -13.33 -6.53 -3.14
C GLU A 22 -12.62 -5.17 -2.90
N MET A 23 -11.62 -4.82 -3.70
CA MET A 23 -11.11 -3.45 -3.72
C MET A 23 -12.04 -2.57 -4.54
N ASP A 24 -12.39 -1.42 -3.98
CA ASP A 24 -13.37 -0.52 -4.57
C ASP A 24 -12.73 0.72 -5.21
N ILE A 25 -13.38 1.25 -6.26
CA ILE A 25 -13.05 2.47 -7.03
C ILE A 25 -11.58 2.65 -7.41
N TRP A 26 -10.73 3.09 -6.47
CA TRP A 26 -9.35 3.49 -6.75
C TRP A 26 -8.46 3.45 -5.51
N GLY A 27 -7.22 2.98 -5.70
CA GLY A 27 -6.13 3.14 -4.76
C GLY A 27 -5.75 1.84 -4.07
N GLY A 28 -4.46 1.62 -3.88
CA GLY A 28 -3.90 0.45 -3.18
C GLY A 28 -3.70 -0.78 -4.07
N GLU A 29 -4.46 -0.94 -5.15
CA GLU A 29 -4.39 -2.11 -6.03
C GLU A 29 -3.02 -2.25 -6.70
N ASN A 30 -2.39 -1.12 -7.04
CA ASN A 30 -1.07 -1.06 -7.63
C ASN A 30 0.04 -1.57 -6.68
N LEU A 31 -0.10 -1.30 -5.38
CA LEU A 31 0.80 -1.81 -4.34
C LEU A 31 0.53 -3.30 -4.07
N GLU A 32 -0.74 -3.70 -4.05
CA GLU A 32 -1.16 -5.09 -3.80
C GLU A 32 -0.56 -6.04 -4.82
N ILE A 33 -0.79 -5.76 -6.09
CA ILE A 33 -0.22 -6.57 -7.16
C ILE A 33 1.31 -6.48 -7.17
N SER A 34 1.89 -5.33 -6.76
CA SER A 34 3.35 -5.20 -6.69
C SER A 34 3.97 -6.11 -5.63
N PHE A 35 3.41 -6.12 -4.42
CA PHE A 35 3.90 -7.00 -3.35
C PHE A 35 3.67 -8.46 -3.71
N ARG A 36 2.46 -8.78 -4.19
CA ARG A 36 2.11 -10.15 -4.60
C ARG A 36 3.03 -10.68 -5.69
N VAL A 37 3.22 -9.97 -6.80
CA VAL A 37 4.06 -10.44 -7.91
C VAL A 37 5.49 -10.72 -7.42
N TRP A 38 6.11 -9.77 -6.70
CA TRP A 38 7.47 -9.96 -6.20
C TRP A 38 7.58 -11.08 -5.17
N MET A 39 6.66 -11.15 -4.21
CA MET A 39 6.69 -12.13 -3.14
C MET A 39 6.33 -13.53 -3.62
N CYS A 40 5.57 -13.67 -4.71
CA CYS A 40 5.11 -14.94 -5.24
C CYS A 40 5.93 -15.42 -6.46
N GLY A 41 7.15 -14.91 -6.64
CA GLY A 41 8.13 -15.45 -7.61
C GLY A 41 8.18 -14.78 -8.98
N GLY A 42 7.44 -13.69 -9.17
CA GLY A 42 7.54 -12.83 -10.35
C GLY A 42 8.52 -11.66 -10.19
N SER A 43 8.54 -10.80 -11.20
CA SER A 43 9.26 -9.53 -11.20
C SER A 43 8.43 -8.42 -11.82
N ILE A 44 8.80 -7.17 -11.53
CA ILE A 44 8.22 -5.98 -12.15
C ILE A 44 9.35 -5.19 -12.77
N GLU A 45 9.24 -4.91 -14.06
CA GLU A 45 10.30 -4.27 -14.85
C GLU A 45 9.80 -2.95 -15.45
N LEU A 46 10.68 -1.96 -15.43
CA LEU A 46 10.50 -0.71 -16.16
C LEU A 46 11.30 -0.83 -17.46
N ILE A 47 10.62 -0.78 -18.60
CA ILE A 47 11.26 -0.92 -19.92
C ILE A 47 11.54 0.48 -20.50
N PRO A 48 12.80 0.96 -20.51
CA PRO A 48 13.09 2.34 -20.90
C PRO A 48 12.77 2.66 -22.35
N CYS A 49 12.73 1.65 -23.23
CA CYS A 49 12.37 1.82 -24.64
C CYS A 49 10.86 1.97 -24.87
N SER A 50 10.01 1.67 -23.87
CA SER A 50 8.55 1.77 -23.97
C SER A 50 8.09 3.08 -23.33
N HIS A 51 7.59 4.01 -24.15
CA HIS A 51 7.16 5.32 -23.70
C HIS A 51 5.65 5.48 -23.86
N VAL A 52 4.96 5.82 -22.77
CA VAL A 52 3.54 6.20 -22.79
C VAL A 52 3.36 7.47 -21.96
N GLY A 53 2.79 8.50 -22.58
CA GLY A 53 2.45 9.74 -21.89
C GLY A 53 1.22 9.57 -21.01
N HIS A 54 1.29 10.04 -19.76
CA HIS A 54 0.15 10.07 -18.84
C HIS A 54 -0.07 11.50 -18.32
N ILE A 55 -1.30 12.01 -18.41
CA ILE A 55 -1.67 13.33 -17.90
C ILE A 55 -1.94 13.21 -16.40
N TYR A 56 -0.97 13.60 -15.59
CA TYR A 56 -1.15 13.71 -14.14
C TYR A 56 -2.14 14.83 -13.82
N ARG A 57 -3.07 14.52 -12.91
CA ARG A 57 -4.10 15.43 -12.42
C ARG A 57 -3.83 15.76 -10.96
N SER A 58 -4.22 16.96 -10.53
CA SER A 58 -4.07 17.39 -9.13
C SER A 58 -5.10 16.76 -8.18
N GLY A 59 -6.14 16.11 -8.70
CA GLY A 59 -7.20 15.48 -7.92
C GLY A 59 -8.03 14.50 -8.75
N HIS A 60 -8.88 13.73 -8.07
CA HIS A 60 -9.74 12.75 -8.71
C HIS A 60 -10.92 13.45 -9.42
N PRO A 61 -11.19 13.09 -10.69
CA PRO A 61 -12.26 13.71 -11.49
C PRO A 61 -13.64 13.07 -11.26
N TYR A 62 -13.71 12.03 -10.44
CA TYR A 62 -14.91 11.27 -10.11
C TYR A 62 -15.10 11.25 -8.60
N ASP A 63 -16.33 10.97 -8.17
CA ASP A 63 -16.66 10.84 -6.75
C ASP A 63 -15.95 9.62 -6.17
N MET A 64 -15.07 9.86 -5.20
CA MET A 64 -14.32 8.82 -4.46
C MET A 64 -15.08 8.37 -3.22
N THR A 65 -16.22 8.98 -2.92
CA THR A 65 -16.94 8.87 -1.65
C THR A 65 -18.28 8.13 -1.74
N GLY A 66 -18.72 7.70 -2.93
CA GLY A 66 -20.06 7.13 -3.13
C GLY A 66 -21.21 8.13 -2.91
N GLU A 67 -20.98 9.21 -2.16
CA GLU A 67 -21.67 10.50 -2.11
C GLU A 67 -20.87 11.40 -1.14
N LEU A 68 -20.30 12.50 -1.67
CA LEU A 68 -19.79 13.70 -0.97
C LEU A 68 -19.09 13.53 0.40
N GLN A 69 -17.75 13.61 0.44
CA GLN A 69 -16.99 14.72 1.09
C GLN A 69 -15.54 14.33 1.46
N CYS A 70 -14.61 15.20 1.05
CA CYS A 70 -13.26 15.31 1.60
C CYS A 70 -13.30 15.63 3.10
N LEU A 71 -12.23 15.23 3.81
CA LEU A 71 -11.88 15.55 5.21
C LEU A 71 -12.44 14.59 6.27
N TYR A 72 -11.50 13.83 6.85
CA TYR A 72 -11.54 13.19 8.17
C TYR A 72 -12.65 12.15 8.39
N LEU A 73 -12.26 10.87 8.29
CA LEU A 73 -12.92 9.76 8.97
C LEU A 73 -14.44 9.71 8.77
N THR A 74 -14.89 9.56 7.54
CA THR A 74 -16.22 9.02 7.26
C THR A 74 -16.05 7.58 6.78
N ASP A 75 -17.07 6.75 6.96
CA ASP A 75 -17.09 5.30 6.70
C ASP A 75 -16.77 4.89 5.23
N ASN A 76 -16.34 5.84 4.38
CA ASN A 76 -16.08 5.70 2.95
C ASN A 76 -14.63 6.09 2.56
N ASP A 77 -13.60 5.87 3.40
CA ASP A 77 -12.18 5.98 2.98
C ASP A 77 -11.80 4.79 2.08
N VAL A 78 -12.27 4.80 0.84
CA VAL A 78 -12.06 3.70 -0.13
C VAL A 78 -10.57 3.39 -0.32
N HIS A 79 -9.74 4.42 -0.48
CA HIS A 79 -8.30 4.25 -0.60
C HIS A 79 -7.70 3.61 0.67
N GLY A 80 -8.13 4.07 1.85
CA GLY A 80 -7.73 3.51 3.13
C GLY A 80 -8.14 2.04 3.29
N THR A 81 -9.40 1.71 2.98
CA THR A 81 -9.94 0.35 3.02
C THR A 81 -9.14 -0.58 2.10
N ASN A 82 -8.92 -0.21 0.84
CA ASN A 82 -8.09 -0.99 -0.09
C ASN A 82 -6.65 -1.15 0.43
N SER A 83 -6.06 -0.08 0.95
CA SER A 83 -4.71 -0.11 1.53
C SER A 83 -4.63 -1.02 2.77
N LYS A 84 -5.70 -1.10 3.56
CA LYS A 84 -5.79 -2.03 4.69
C LYS A 84 -5.94 -3.47 4.23
N ARG A 85 -6.77 -3.77 3.23
CA ARG A 85 -6.87 -5.12 2.64
C ARG A 85 -5.50 -5.63 2.18
N LEU A 86 -4.77 -4.79 1.46
CA LEU A 86 -3.35 -4.98 1.12
C LEU A 86 -2.48 -5.29 2.35
N ALA A 87 -2.50 -4.40 3.36
CA ALA A 87 -1.61 -4.48 4.50
C ALA A 87 -1.84 -5.76 5.33
N GLU A 88 -3.11 -6.13 5.51
CA GLU A 88 -3.52 -7.33 6.25
C GLU A 88 -3.12 -8.64 5.56
N VAL A 89 -3.01 -8.64 4.23
CA VAL A 89 -2.64 -9.84 3.47
C VAL A 89 -1.13 -9.92 3.22
N TRP A 90 -0.46 -8.80 2.92
CA TRP A 90 0.88 -8.82 2.33
C TRP A 90 2.00 -8.23 3.21
N MET A 91 1.69 -7.44 4.24
CA MET A 91 2.73 -6.72 5.01
C MET A 91 3.22 -7.43 6.27
N ASP A 92 2.67 -8.61 6.61
CA ASP A 92 3.02 -9.33 7.85
C ASP A 92 2.99 -8.39 9.07
N ASP A 93 3.97 -8.47 9.96
CA ASP A 93 4.10 -7.60 11.14
C ASP A 93 4.47 -6.14 10.79
N TYR A 94 4.86 -5.84 9.55
CA TYR A 94 5.16 -4.47 9.11
C TYR A 94 3.91 -3.62 8.92
N LYS A 95 2.71 -4.23 8.89
CA LYS A 95 1.45 -3.48 8.93
C LYS A 95 1.32 -2.58 10.16
N ARG A 96 2.09 -2.84 11.23
CA ARG A 96 2.21 -1.93 12.38
C ARG A 96 2.61 -0.51 11.96
N LEU A 97 3.52 -0.38 10.99
CA LEU A 97 3.99 0.92 10.49
C LEU A 97 2.93 1.62 9.64
N PHE A 98 2.14 0.85 8.89
CA PHE A 98 0.96 1.38 8.20
C PHE A 98 -0.05 1.96 9.21
N TYR A 99 -0.35 1.22 10.28
CA TYR A 99 -1.30 1.66 11.30
C TYR A 99 -0.83 2.82 12.16
N VAL A 100 0.48 3.06 12.33
CA VAL A 100 0.97 4.29 12.98
C VAL A 100 0.47 5.54 12.24
N HIS A 101 0.45 5.52 10.90
CA HIS A 101 -0.02 6.63 10.09
C HIS A 101 -1.52 6.60 9.80
N ARG A 102 -2.17 5.44 9.96
CA ARG A 102 -3.59 5.23 9.66
C ARG A 102 -4.32 4.57 10.83
N MET A 103 -4.16 5.11 12.04
CA MET A 103 -4.72 4.51 13.25
C MET A 103 -6.24 4.28 13.18
N GLY A 104 -6.98 5.21 12.54
CA GLY A 104 -8.43 5.08 12.37
C GLY A 104 -8.88 3.86 11.55
N LEU A 105 -7.99 3.27 10.74
CA LEU A 105 -8.30 2.07 9.96
C LEU A 105 -8.10 0.79 10.76
N LYS A 106 -7.44 0.80 11.92
CA LYS A 106 -7.03 -0.41 12.63
C LYS A 106 -8.23 -1.32 12.97
N ASP A 107 -9.31 -0.73 13.46
CA ASP A 107 -10.49 -1.45 13.91
C ASP A 107 -11.64 -1.47 12.88
N LEU A 108 -11.44 -0.83 11.72
CA LEU A 108 -12.43 -0.78 10.63
C LEU A 108 -12.59 -2.16 9.97
N ASP A 109 -13.81 -2.65 9.79
CA ASP A 109 -14.04 -3.86 8.98
C ASP A 109 -13.83 -3.55 7.49
N VAL A 110 -13.03 -4.37 6.80
CA VAL A 110 -12.72 -4.22 5.37
C VAL A 110 -13.22 -5.39 4.54
N GLY A 111 -14.12 -6.20 5.11
CA GLY A 111 -14.67 -7.39 4.49
C GLY A 111 -13.76 -8.61 4.58
N ASP A 112 -14.14 -9.68 3.89
CA ASP A 112 -13.42 -10.96 3.96
C ASP A 112 -12.10 -10.90 3.17
N LEU A 113 -11.04 -11.41 3.80
CA LEU A 113 -9.68 -11.53 3.26
C LEU A 113 -9.27 -12.99 3.04
N THR A 114 -10.16 -13.94 3.32
CA THR A 114 -9.88 -15.38 3.32
C THR A 114 -9.31 -15.84 1.98
N GLU A 115 -9.92 -15.45 0.86
CA GLU A 115 -9.47 -15.89 -0.47
C GLU A 115 -8.09 -15.32 -0.83
N ARG A 116 -7.78 -14.09 -0.44
CA ARG A 116 -6.46 -13.48 -0.65
C ARG A 116 -5.38 -14.15 0.21
N LYS A 117 -5.70 -14.50 1.45
CA LYS A 117 -4.79 -15.25 2.34
C LYS A 117 -4.52 -16.67 1.82
N LYS A 118 -5.56 -17.40 1.42
CA LYS A 118 -5.41 -18.73 0.78
C LYS A 118 -4.62 -18.69 -0.51
N LEU A 119 -4.79 -17.64 -1.32
CA LEU A 119 -3.98 -17.43 -2.52
C LEU A 119 -2.49 -17.30 -2.18
N ARG A 120 -2.16 -16.46 -1.18
CA ARG A 120 -0.79 -16.29 -0.70
C ARG A 120 -0.16 -17.60 -0.22
N GLU A 121 -0.93 -18.42 0.51
CA GLU A 121 -0.51 -19.75 0.96
C GLU A 121 -0.30 -20.72 -0.21
N ARG A 122 -1.24 -20.78 -1.15
CA ARG A 122 -1.21 -21.67 -2.31
C ARG A 122 -0.01 -21.41 -3.22
N LEU A 123 0.31 -20.14 -3.45
CA LEU A 123 1.47 -19.71 -4.24
C LEU A 123 2.78 -19.76 -3.47
N GLN A 124 2.75 -20.16 -2.18
CA GLN A 124 3.93 -20.28 -1.32
C GLN A 124 4.78 -18.99 -1.31
N CYS A 125 4.11 -17.84 -1.26
CA CYS A 125 4.77 -16.55 -1.37
C CYS A 125 5.71 -16.30 -0.19
N LYS A 126 6.77 -15.52 -0.44
CA LYS A 126 7.74 -15.08 0.57
C LYS A 126 7.10 -14.10 1.57
N SER A 127 7.82 -13.82 2.65
CA SER A 127 7.43 -12.83 3.66
C SER A 127 7.67 -11.41 3.17
N PHE A 128 7.02 -10.43 3.80
CA PHE A 128 7.28 -9.02 3.53
C PHE A 128 8.69 -8.61 3.92
N LYS A 129 9.25 -9.25 4.97
CA LYS A 129 10.67 -9.10 5.31
C LYS A 129 11.57 -9.50 4.13
N TRP A 130 11.30 -10.63 3.48
CA TRP A 130 12.05 -11.04 2.30
C TRP A 130 11.95 -10.00 1.18
N PHE A 131 10.76 -9.42 0.95
CA PHE A 131 10.59 -8.35 -0.02
C PHE A 131 11.46 -7.12 0.31
N LEU A 132 11.45 -6.67 1.56
CA LEU A 132 12.29 -5.56 2.01
C LEU A 132 13.79 -5.87 1.84
N ASP A 133 14.23 -7.07 2.21
CA ASP A 133 15.64 -7.46 2.17
C ASP A 133 16.16 -7.70 0.74
N ASN A 134 15.31 -8.12 -0.21
CA ASN A 134 15.75 -8.60 -1.54
C ASN A 134 15.29 -7.72 -2.71
N VAL A 135 14.15 -7.04 -2.58
CA VAL A 135 13.57 -6.23 -3.68
C VAL A 135 13.83 -4.74 -3.46
N ILE A 136 13.77 -4.28 -2.21
CA ILE A 136 14.00 -2.86 -1.88
C ILE A 136 14.87 -2.66 -0.62
N PRO A 137 16.10 -3.24 -0.58
CA PRO A 137 16.97 -3.23 0.60
C PRO A 137 17.36 -1.82 1.10
N GLN A 138 17.27 -0.82 0.23
CA GLN A 138 17.52 0.59 0.55
C GLN A 138 16.36 1.28 1.28
N LYS A 139 15.21 0.61 1.44
CA LYS A 139 14.05 1.20 2.11
C LYS A 139 14.32 1.31 3.61
N PHE A 140 14.37 2.54 4.11
CA PHE A 140 14.46 2.79 5.55
C PHE A 140 13.22 2.29 6.29
N ILE A 141 13.44 1.57 7.40
CA ILE A 141 12.41 1.04 8.30
C ILE A 141 12.49 1.83 9.61
N PRO A 142 11.48 2.66 9.94
CA PRO A 142 11.62 3.66 10.99
C PRO A 142 11.88 3.14 12.42
N ASP A 143 11.49 1.91 12.73
CA ASP A 143 11.58 1.31 14.06
C ASP A 143 12.64 0.20 14.19
N GLU A 144 13.45 -0.03 13.16
CA GLU A 144 14.51 -1.04 13.16
C GLU A 144 15.89 -0.39 13.11
N ASN A 145 16.84 -0.90 13.92
CA ASN A 145 18.21 -0.40 14.02
C ASN A 145 18.32 1.10 14.40
N VAL A 146 17.37 1.60 15.20
CA VAL A 146 17.34 2.99 15.70
C VAL A 146 17.33 3.04 17.22
N TYR A 147 17.79 4.15 17.80
CA TYR A 147 17.74 4.37 19.25
C TYR A 147 16.32 4.63 19.76
N ALA A 148 15.50 5.32 18.96
CA ALA A 148 14.13 5.67 19.29
C ALA A 148 13.32 5.93 18.01
N TYR A 149 12.01 5.71 18.10
CA TYR A 149 11.04 5.98 17.05
C TYR A 149 9.71 6.45 17.69
N GLY A 150 9.02 7.40 17.06
CA GLY A 150 7.72 7.91 17.50
C GLY A 150 7.65 9.43 17.58
N HIS A 151 6.85 9.94 18.51
CA HIS A 151 6.61 11.37 18.69
C HIS A 151 7.53 11.97 19.77
N VAL A 152 8.07 13.15 19.50
CA VAL A 152 8.83 13.94 20.49
C VAL A 152 7.89 14.96 21.14
N LYS A 153 7.57 14.76 22.42
CA LYS A 153 6.67 15.62 23.20
C LYS A 153 7.46 16.47 24.18
N GLY A 154 7.26 17.79 24.13
CA GLY A 154 7.85 18.75 25.07
C GLY A 154 7.08 18.82 26.39
N GLU A 155 7.69 19.45 27.41
CA GLU A 155 7.09 19.62 28.74
C GLU A 155 5.80 20.44 28.72
N ASN A 156 5.67 21.34 27.75
CA ASN A 156 4.46 22.13 27.51
C ASN A 156 3.29 21.32 26.89
N GLY A 157 3.49 20.02 26.65
CA GLY A 157 2.49 19.13 26.08
C GLY A 157 2.39 19.17 24.56
N LEU A 158 3.19 20.00 23.87
CA LEU A 158 3.23 20.07 22.41
C LEU A 158 4.18 19.01 21.83
N CYS A 159 3.93 18.58 20.59
CA CYS A 159 4.80 17.70 19.84
C CYS A 159 5.66 18.48 18.83
N LEU A 160 6.87 18.00 18.57
CA LEU A 160 7.69 18.48 17.45
C LEU A 160 6.96 18.16 16.13
N ASP A 161 6.82 19.17 15.28
CA ASP A 161 6.10 19.08 14.00
C ASP A 161 6.91 19.79 12.91
N THR A 162 6.93 19.23 11.70
CA THR A 162 7.58 19.84 10.54
C THR A 162 6.81 21.04 9.99
N LEU A 163 5.58 21.27 10.47
CA LEU A 163 4.68 22.35 10.06
C LEU A 163 4.46 22.38 8.54
N GLN A 164 4.43 21.19 7.92
CA GLN A 164 4.38 21.00 6.46
C GLN A 164 5.50 21.71 5.68
N ARG A 165 6.59 22.07 6.35
CA ARG A 165 7.78 22.58 5.66
C ARG A 165 8.37 21.43 4.86
N LEU A 166 8.79 21.74 3.63
CA LEU A 166 9.47 20.78 2.79
C LEU A 166 10.74 20.33 3.51
N GLU A 167 10.90 19.02 3.65
CA GLU A 167 12.21 18.44 3.93
C GLU A 167 13.09 18.78 2.72
N ASN A 168 14.02 19.72 2.89
CA ASN A 168 14.98 20.05 1.84
C ASN A 168 15.71 18.74 1.49
N LYS A 169 15.54 18.30 0.23
CA LYS A 169 16.25 17.16 -0.33
C LYS A 169 17.74 17.46 -0.47
#